data_AF-A0A9W8W3M5-F1
#
_entry.id   AF-A0A9W8W3M5-F1
#
_cell.length_a   1.000
_cell.length_b   1.000
_cell.length_c   1.000
_cell.angle_alpha   90.00
_cell.angle_beta   90.00
_cell.angle_gamma   90.00
#
_symmetry.space_group_name_H-M   'P 1'
#
loop_
_entity.id
_entity.type
_entity.pdbx_description
1 polymer ?
#
loop_
_entity_poly.entity_id
_entity_poly.type
_entity_poly.pdbx_seq_one_letter_code
_entity_poly.pdbx_strand_id
1 'polypeptide(L)'
;MANFLASIFGTELDKVNCSFYFKIGACRHGDRCSRKHVKPSYSQTILMPNLYQNPAYDPKNRMNQSQLQNHFDAFYEDIWCELCKYGELEELVVCDNNNDHLIGNVYARFKYEESAQKACDELNSRWYAARPIYCELSPVTDFREACCRLNSGEGCVRGGFCNFIHRKNPSEELDRDLQLSTKKWLKVRGRDEKSVSRSPTPEPTRRRF
;
A
#
# COMPACT_ATOMS: atom_id res chain seq x y z
N MET A 1 14.32 30.20 -1.50
CA MET A 1 12.86 30.08 -1.29
C MET A 1 12.31 28.71 -1.70
N ALA A 2 12.67 28.15 -2.87
CA ALA A 2 12.18 26.83 -3.31
C ALA A 2 12.49 25.68 -2.32
N ASN A 3 13.71 25.61 -1.76
CA ASN A 3 14.08 24.57 -0.79
C ASN A 3 13.28 24.66 0.53
N PHE A 4 12.91 25.88 0.96
CA PHE A 4 12.11 26.08 2.17
C PHE A 4 10.65 25.68 1.94
N LEU A 5 10.07 26.00 0.78
CA LEU A 5 8.72 25.59 0.41
C LEU A 5 8.62 24.06 0.19
N ALA A 6 9.65 23.44 -0.40
CA ALA A 6 9.74 21.99 -0.53
C ALA A 6 9.79 21.27 0.83
N SER A 7 10.44 21.87 1.84
CA SER A 7 10.46 21.31 3.21
C SER A 7 9.14 21.44 3.97
N ILE A 8 8.19 22.25 3.47
CA ILE A 8 6.88 22.46 4.10
C ILE A 8 5.83 21.53 3.49
N PHE A 9 5.89 21.30 2.19
CA PHE A 9 4.88 20.51 1.46
C PHE A 9 4.77 19.07 2.01
N GLY A 10 3.55 18.60 2.28
CA GLY A 10 3.29 17.27 2.84
C GLY A 10 3.58 17.12 4.34
N THR A 11 4.07 18.17 5.01
CA THR A 11 4.31 18.20 6.45
C THR A 11 3.17 18.89 7.21
N GLU A 12 3.17 18.81 8.54
CA GLU A 12 2.18 19.50 9.38
C GLU A 12 2.30 21.03 9.34
N LEU A 13 3.43 21.55 8.83
CA LEU A 13 3.65 22.98 8.63
C LEU A 13 2.88 23.51 7.42
N ASP A 14 2.48 22.64 6.49
CA ASP A 14 1.58 23.00 5.40
C ASP A 14 0.17 23.21 5.96
N LYS A 15 -0.25 24.47 6.01
CA LYS A 15 -1.57 24.87 6.49
C LYS A 15 -2.65 24.75 5.41
N VAL A 16 -2.26 24.57 4.14
CA VAL A 16 -3.18 24.49 2.99
C VAL A 16 -3.56 23.05 2.70
N ASN A 17 -2.57 22.15 2.62
CA ASN A 17 -2.80 20.75 2.28
C ASN A 17 -2.89 19.87 3.53
N CYS A 18 -3.72 18.83 3.45
CA CYS A 18 -3.84 17.88 4.54
C CYS A 18 -2.64 16.93 4.55
N SER A 19 -1.78 17.07 5.56
CA SER A 19 -0.61 16.20 5.74
C SER A 19 -0.97 14.72 5.90
N PHE A 20 -2.11 14.41 6.54
CA PHE A 20 -2.59 13.03 6.70
C PHE A 20 -3.04 12.45 5.37
N TYR A 21 -3.83 13.18 4.57
CA TYR A 21 -4.23 12.67 3.27
C TYR A 21 -3.02 12.46 2.35
N PHE A 22 -2.07 13.39 2.35
CA PHE A 22 -0.86 13.26 1.52
C PHE A 22 -0.01 12.04 1.91
N LYS A 23 0.24 11.83 3.21
CA LYS A 23 1.11 10.75 3.70
C LYS A 23 0.42 9.39 3.78
N ILE A 24 -0.86 9.37 4.12
CA ILE A 24 -1.62 8.14 4.44
C ILE A 24 -2.63 7.78 3.34
N GLY A 25 -2.96 8.71 2.45
CA GLY A 25 -4.01 8.53 1.43
C GLY A 25 -5.43 8.58 2.00
N ALA A 26 -5.58 8.77 3.32
CA ALA A 26 -6.86 8.81 4.01
C ALA A 26 -6.86 9.88 5.12
N CYS A 27 -8.02 10.45 5.40
CA CYS A 27 -8.21 11.44 6.44
C CYS A 27 -9.48 11.15 7.23
N ARG A 28 -9.40 11.20 8.56
CA ARG A 28 -10.55 11.01 9.46
C ARG A 28 -11.71 11.98 9.23
N HIS A 29 -11.46 13.13 8.61
CA HIS A 29 -12.50 14.12 8.32
C HIS A 29 -13.15 13.92 6.95
N GLY A 30 -12.60 13.04 6.09
CA GLY A 30 -13.06 12.83 4.72
C GLY A 30 -13.21 14.15 3.96
N ASP A 31 -14.32 14.31 3.25
CA ASP A 31 -14.63 15.53 2.49
C ASP A 31 -14.93 16.76 3.36
N ARG A 32 -15.13 16.58 4.67
CA ARG A 32 -15.33 17.69 5.63
C ARG A 32 -14.01 18.24 6.17
N CYS A 33 -12.86 17.79 5.66
CA CYS A 33 -11.57 18.30 6.07
C CYS A 33 -11.43 19.79 5.72
N SER A 34 -10.94 20.59 6.66
CA SER A 34 -10.67 22.01 6.43
C SER A 34 -9.43 22.27 5.56
N ARG A 35 -8.58 21.24 5.36
CA ARG A 35 -7.39 21.28 4.51
C ARG A 35 -7.65 20.53 3.20
N LYS A 36 -6.95 20.92 2.14
CA LYS A 36 -7.15 20.33 0.80
C LYS A 36 -6.67 18.88 0.72
N HIS A 37 -7.47 18.04 0.08
CA HIS A 37 -7.13 16.69 -0.35
C HIS A 37 -6.90 16.71 -1.87
N VAL A 38 -5.65 16.62 -2.30
CA VAL A 38 -5.30 16.65 -3.73
C VAL A 38 -5.18 15.22 -4.23
N LYS A 39 -6.19 14.75 -4.97
CA LYS A 39 -6.13 13.45 -5.63
C LYS A 39 -5.14 13.51 -6.80
N PRO A 40 -4.16 12.60 -6.87
CA PRO A 40 -3.20 12.61 -7.97
C PRO A 40 -3.85 12.13 -9.28
N SER A 41 -3.51 12.77 -10.40
CA SER A 41 -3.93 12.30 -11.74
C SER A 41 -3.09 11.11 -12.23
N TYR A 42 -1.94 10.87 -11.60
CA TYR A 42 -1.02 9.77 -11.86
C TYR A 42 -0.34 9.39 -10.54
N SER A 43 -0.25 8.10 -10.27
CA SER A 43 0.42 7.59 -9.08
C SER A 43 0.86 6.15 -9.31
N GLN A 44 1.92 5.74 -8.63
CA GLN A 44 2.32 4.34 -8.55
C GLN A 44 1.45 3.54 -7.58
N THR A 45 0.71 4.23 -6.70
CA THR A 45 -0.05 3.59 -5.62
C THR A 45 -1.54 3.73 -5.85
N ILE A 46 -2.26 2.62 -5.68
CA ILE A 46 -3.73 2.60 -5.61
C ILE A 46 -4.20 2.34 -4.18
N LEU A 47 -5.41 2.80 -3.87
CA LEU A 47 -6.14 2.53 -2.64
C LEU A 47 -7.49 1.89 -2.99
N MET A 48 -7.75 0.74 -2.37
CA MET A 48 -9.05 0.09 -2.35
C MET A 48 -9.63 0.19 -0.93
N PRO A 49 -10.48 1.20 -0.66
CA PRO A 49 -10.97 1.45 0.70
C PRO A 49 -11.91 0.33 1.16
N ASN A 50 -11.76 -0.07 2.42
CA ASN A 50 -12.63 -1.07 3.07
C ASN A 50 -12.81 -2.38 2.27
N LEU A 51 -11.77 -2.82 1.54
CA LEU A 51 -11.78 -4.04 0.75
C LEU A 51 -11.62 -5.28 1.66
N TYR A 52 -10.67 -5.23 2.61
CA TYR A 52 -10.49 -6.32 3.57
C TYR A 52 -11.56 -6.26 4.67
N GLN A 53 -12.32 -7.33 4.82
CA GLN A 53 -13.28 -7.49 5.91
C GLN A 53 -12.70 -8.43 6.96
N ASN A 54 -12.16 -7.87 8.05
CA ASN A 54 -11.58 -8.69 9.10
C ASN A 54 -12.69 -9.41 9.90
N PRO A 55 -12.75 -10.77 9.89
CA PRO A 55 -13.76 -11.51 10.64
C PRO A 55 -13.67 -11.29 12.16
N ALA A 56 -12.53 -10.83 12.69
CA ALA A 56 -12.37 -10.52 14.10
C ALA A 56 -13.32 -9.41 14.60
N TYR A 57 -13.81 -8.55 13.70
CA TYR A 57 -14.78 -7.50 14.03
C TYR A 57 -16.24 -7.92 13.85
N ASP A 58 -16.52 -9.12 13.35
CA ASP A 58 -17.87 -9.66 13.28
C ASP A 58 -18.27 -10.30 14.62
N PRO A 59 -19.32 -9.82 15.32
CA PRO A 59 -19.80 -10.40 16.58
C PRO A 59 -20.21 -11.88 16.48
N LYS A 60 -20.55 -12.35 15.29
CA LYS A 60 -20.95 -13.74 15.03
C LYS A 60 -19.75 -14.66 14.79
N ASN A 61 -18.55 -14.10 14.65
CA ASN A 61 -17.37 -14.89 14.39
C ASN A 61 -17.06 -15.85 15.56
N ARG A 62 -16.60 -17.05 15.21
CA ARG A 62 -16.18 -18.11 16.14
C ARG A 62 -14.78 -18.65 15.81
N MET A 63 -14.09 -18.01 14.87
CA MET A 63 -12.75 -18.41 14.46
C MET A 63 -11.73 -18.21 15.57
N ASN A 64 -10.81 -19.16 15.70
CA ASN A 64 -9.61 -19.01 16.53
C ASN A 64 -8.53 -18.18 15.81
N GLN A 65 -7.42 -17.89 16.51
CA GLN A 65 -6.33 -17.08 15.95
C GLN A 65 -5.69 -17.69 14.68
N SER A 66 -5.52 -19.01 14.64
CA SER A 66 -4.96 -19.69 13.46
C SER A 66 -5.91 -19.60 12.26
N GLN A 67 -7.22 -19.76 12.48
CA GLN A 67 -8.23 -19.60 11.43
C GLN A 67 -8.31 -18.16 10.91
N LEU A 68 -8.17 -17.16 11.81
CA LEU A 68 -8.10 -15.76 11.43
C LEU A 68 -6.85 -15.46 10.58
N GLN A 69 -5.70 -16.04 10.93
CA GLN A 69 -4.49 -15.91 10.13
C GLN A 69 -4.66 -16.58 8.76
N ASN A 70 -5.18 -17.81 8.70
CA ASN A 70 -5.42 -18.50 7.43
C ASN A 70 -6.40 -17.74 6.53
N HIS A 71 -7.45 -17.16 7.10
CA HIS A 71 -8.37 -16.28 6.37
C HIS A 71 -7.64 -15.05 5.81
N PHE A 72 -6.75 -14.45 6.60
CA PHE A 72 -5.98 -13.30 6.16
C PHE A 72 -4.97 -13.67 5.07
N ASP A 73 -4.26 -14.78 5.21
CA ASP A 73 -3.31 -15.28 4.23
C ASP A 73 -4.00 -15.57 2.90
N ALA A 74 -5.16 -16.25 2.92
CA ALA A 74 -5.95 -16.49 1.71
C ALA A 74 -6.39 -15.19 1.03
N PHE A 75 -6.84 -14.20 1.80
CA PHE A 75 -7.16 -12.87 1.27
C PHE A 75 -5.94 -12.18 0.67
N TYR A 76 -4.81 -12.20 1.37
CA TYR A 76 -3.58 -11.54 0.94
C TYR A 76 -3.04 -12.15 -0.35
N GLU A 77 -3.02 -13.49 -0.44
CA GLU A 77 -2.62 -14.23 -1.64
C GLU A 77 -3.52 -13.91 -2.84
N ASP A 78 -4.84 -13.94 -2.65
CA ASP A 78 -5.83 -13.67 -3.69
C ASP A 78 -5.64 -12.26 -4.28
N ILE A 79 -5.55 -11.24 -3.42
CA ILE A 79 -5.32 -9.86 -3.85
C ILE A 79 -3.93 -9.69 -4.50
N TRP A 80 -2.87 -10.27 -3.93
CA TRP A 80 -1.52 -10.19 -4.50
C TRP A 80 -1.48 -10.77 -5.92
N CYS A 81 -1.99 -12.00 -6.08
CA CYS A 81 -2.01 -12.70 -7.36
C CYS A 81 -2.86 -11.95 -8.39
N GLU A 82 -3.99 -11.40 -7.99
CA GLU A 82 -4.85 -10.62 -8.87
C GLU A 82 -4.13 -9.35 -9.36
N LEU A 83 -3.49 -8.61 -8.44
CA LEU A 83 -2.83 -7.35 -8.78
C LEU A 83 -1.60 -7.54 -9.66
N CYS A 84 -0.88 -8.65 -9.53
CA CYS A 84 0.24 -8.99 -10.42
C CYS A 84 -0.15 -9.09 -11.91
N LYS A 85 -1.44 -9.23 -12.24
CA LYS A 85 -1.92 -9.22 -13.63
C LYS A 85 -1.84 -7.84 -14.28
N TYR A 86 -1.87 -6.77 -13.47
CA TYR A 86 -1.80 -5.39 -13.96
C TYR A 86 -0.37 -4.89 -14.15
N GLY A 87 0.58 -5.43 -13.39
CA GLY A 87 1.98 -5.08 -13.52
C GLY A 87 2.83 -5.60 -12.37
N GLU A 88 4.09 -5.16 -12.35
CA GLU A 88 5.03 -5.47 -11.26
C GLU A 88 4.59 -4.74 -9.98
N LEU A 89 4.04 -5.52 -9.04
CA LEU A 89 3.65 -5.08 -7.72
C LEU A 89 4.88 -5.05 -6.81
N GLU A 90 5.18 -3.89 -6.22
CA GLU A 90 6.32 -3.72 -5.32
C GLU A 90 5.93 -3.92 -3.86
N GLU A 91 4.75 -3.45 -3.45
CA GLU A 91 4.30 -3.52 -2.07
C GLU A 91 2.78 -3.59 -1.98
N LEU A 92 2.28 -4.47 -1.13
CA LEU A 92 0.88 -4.59 -0.75
C LEU A 92 0.75 -4.36 0.76
N VAL A 93 -0.14 -3.45 1.15
CA VAL A 93 -0.37 -3.11 2.55
C VAL A 93 -1.86 -3.22 2.85
N VAL A 94 -2.20 -4.05 3.84
CA VAL A 94 -3.57 -4.20 4.34
C VAL A 94 -3.68 -3.58 5.72
N CYS A 95 -4.68 -2.71 5.91
CA CYS A 95 -4.93 -2.03 7.17
C CYS A 95 -5.81 -2.85 8.11
N ASP A 96 -5.33 -3.07 9.34
CA ASP A 96 -6.08 -3.64 10.48
C ASP A 96 -6.54 -2.56 11.46
N ASN A 97 -6.69 -1.33 10.97
CA ASN A 97 -7.24 -0.24 11.77
C ASN A 97 -8.71 -0.52 12.07
N ASN A 98 -9.17 -0.10 13.26
CA ASN A 98 -10.58 -0.15 13.64
C ASN A 98 -11.23 1.25 13.63
N ASN A 99 -11.00 2.02 12.56
CA ASN A 99 -11.58 3.35 12.41
C ASN A 99 -12.04 3.59 10.98
N ASP A 100 -13.05 4.44 10.84
CA ASP A 100 -13.84 4.56 9.62
C ASP A 100 -13.03 4.95 8.37
N HIS A 101 -11.88 5.60 8.53
CA HIS A 101 -11.08 6.09 7.40
C HIS A 101 -9.94 5.16 6.98
N LEU A 102 -9.57 4.16 7.81
CA LEU A 102 -8.50 3.20 7.51
C LEU A 102 -8.95 1.74 7.58
N ILE A 103 -10.12 1.44 8.15
CA ILE A 103 -10.60 0.06 8.32
C ILE A 103 -10.66 -0.67 6.99
N GLY A 104 -9.94 -1.79 6.91
CA GLY A 104 -9.96 -2.66 5.73
C GLY A 104 -9.36 -2.05 4.47
N ASN A 105 -8.69 -0.89 4.55
CA ASN A 105 -8.04 -0.29 3.40
C ASN A 105 -6.92 -1.20 2.88
N VAL A 106 -6.86 -1.34 1.57
CA VAL A 106 -5.77 -2.06 0.89
C VAL A 106 -5.07 -1.10 -0.03
N TYR A 107 -3.76 -0.98 0.14
CA TYR A 107 -2.91 -0.19 -0.72
C TYR A 107 -2.00 -1.11 -1.52
N ALA A 108 -1.84 -0.80 -2.81
CA ALA A 108 -0.94 -1.52 -3.68
C ALA A 108 -0.07 -0.52 -4.44
N ARG A 109 1.25 -0.64 -4.29
CA ARG A 109 2.22 0.18 -5.04
C ARG A 109 2.83 -0.66 -6.15
N PHE A 110 2.63 -0.20 -7.38
CA PHE A 110 3.24 -0.74 -8.58
C PHE A 110 4.53 0.00 -8.90
N LYS A 111 5.39 -0.66 -9.68
CA LYS A 111 6.60 -0.04 -10.22
C LYS A 111 6.30 1.12 -11.18
N TYR A 112 5.20 1.02 -11.93
CA TYR A 112 4.82 1.99 -12.96
C TYR A 112 3.42 2.55 -12.73
N GLU A 113 3.26 3.85 -12.98
CA GLU A 113 1.98 4.57 -12.85
C GLU A 113 0.92 4.06 -13.84
N GLU A 114 1.33 3.63 -15.02
CA GLU A 114 0.45 3.02 -16.03
C GLU A 114 -0.24 1.76 -15.51
N SER A 115 0.50 0.93 -14.77
CA SER A 115 -0.04 -0.30 -14.15
C SER A 115 -1.07 0.04 -13.07
N ALA A 116 -0.80 1.06 -12.26
CA ALA A 116 -1.71 1.53 -11.23
C ALA A 116 -3.00 2.10 -11.83
N GLN A 117 -2.91 2.92 -12.88
CA GLN A 117 -4.08 3.45 -13.59
C GLN A 117 -4.92 2.31 -14.18
N LYS A 118 -4.29 1.36 -14.88
CA LYS A 118 -4.98 0.19 -15.45
C LYS A 118 -5.69 -0.64 -14.37
N ALA A 119 -5.01 -0.92 -13.27
CA ALA A 119 -5.60 -1.63 -12.13
C ALA A 119 -6.81 -0.87 -11.57
N CYS A 120 -6.68 0.44 -11.39
CA CYS A 120 -7.75 1.30 -10.87
C CYS A 120 -9.01 1.25 -11.75
N ASP A 121 -8.85 1.40 -13.06
CA ASP A 121 -9.98 1.43 -13.99
C ASP A 121 -10.70 0.07 -14.04
N GLU A 122 -9.94 -1.04 -14.10
CA GLU A 122 -10.52 -2.37 -14.20
C GLU A 122 -11.18 -2.81 -12.88
N LEU A 123 -10.54 -2.56 -11.73
CA LEU A 123 -11.07 -2.93 -10.42
C LEU A 123 -12.40 -2.24 -10.11
N ASN A 124 -12.58 -0.97 -10.51
CA ASN A 124 -13.86 -0.26 -10.33
C ASN A 124 -15.04 -0.88 -11.10
N SER A 125 -14.79 -1.78 -12.06
CA SER A 125 -15.83 -2.53 -12.78
C SER A 125 -16.10 -3.92 -12.20
N ARG A 126 -15.44 -4.29 -11.10
CA ARG A 126 -15.42 -5.65 -10.54
C ARG A 126 -16.02 -5.73 -9.14
N TRP A 127 -16.25 -6.97 -8.73
CA TRP A 127 -16.83 -7.32 -7.45
C TRP A 127 -15.88 -8.25 -6.69
N TYR A 128 -15.83 -8.09 -5.37
CA TYR A 128 -15.09 -8.95 -4.45
C TYR A 128 -16.00 -9.33 -3.28
N ALA A 129 -16.13 -10.62 -2.99
CA ALA A 129 -16.98 -11.13 -1.89
C ALA A 129 -18.40 -10.51 -1.89
N ALA A 130 -19.05 -10.50 -3.06
CA ALA A 130 -20.39 -9.94 -3.29
C ALA A 130 -20.54 -8.43 -3.01
N ARG A 131 -19.42 -7.68 -2.98
CA ARG A 131 -19.40 -6.21 -2.87
C ARG A 131 -18.71 -5.59 -4.08
N PRO A 132 -19.14 -4.41 -4.55
CA PRO A 132 -18.40 -3.70 -5.57
C PRO A 132 -17.04 -3.27 -5.00
N ILE A 133 -16.00 -3.33 -5.83
CA ILE A 133 -14.68 -2.82 -5.46
C ILE A 133 -14.68 -1.33 -5.79
N TYR A 134 -14.28 -0.52 -4.81
CA TYR A 134 -13.90 0.87 -5.05
C TYR A 134 -12.38 0.92 -5.16
N CYS A 135 -11.86 1.61 -6.16
CA CYS A 135 -10.42 1.81 -6.31
C CYS A 135 -10.13 3.25 -6.74
N GLU A 136 -9.12 3.88 -6.15
CA GLU A 136 -8.66 5.20 -6.55
C GLU A 136 -7.13 5.29 -6.52
N LEU A 137 -6.57 6.22 -7.29
CA LEU A 137 -5.14 6.55 -7.17
C LEU A 137 -4.89 7.22 -5.81
N SER A 138 -3.85 6.76 -5.13
CA SER A 138 -3.45 7.23 -3.80
C SER A 138 -2.19 8.10 -3.89
N PRO A 139 -2.10 9.21 -3.13
CA PRO A 139 -0.89 10.04 -3.10
C PRO A 139 0.27 9.39 -2.31
N VAL A 140 0.04 8.25 -1.65
CA VAL A 140 1.04 7.60 -0.79
C VAL A 140 2.21 7.08 -1.61
N THR A 141 3.41 7.55 -1.30
CA THR A 141 4.66 7.11 -1.94
C THR A 141 5.50 6.20 -1.03
N ASP A 142 5.53 6.49 0.27
CA ASP A 142 6.35 5.76 1.25
C ASP A 142 5.52 5.26 2.45
N PHE A 143 5.31 3.94 2.51
CA PHE A 143 4.59 3.31 3.62
C PHE A 143 5.35 3.36 4.95
N ARG A 144 6.65 3.63 4.96
CA ARG A 144 7.41 3.80 6.22
C ARG A 144 6.99 5.05 6.98
N GLU A 145 6.56 6.08 6.26
CA GLU A 145 6.00 7.29 6.86
C GLU A 145 4.50 7.15 7.17
N ALA A 146 3.81 6.26 6.44
CA ALA A 146 2.38 6.04 6.61
C ALA A 146 2.04 5.04 7.73
N CYS A 147 2.90 4.06 7.96
CA CYS A 147 2.69 3.03 8.98
C CYS A 147 2.91 3.56 10.39
N CYS A 148 2.07 3.09 11.32
CA CYS A 148 2.25 3.34 12.73
C CYS A 148 3.48 2.59 13.25
N ARG A 149 4.50 3.32 13.71
CA ARG A 149 5.74 2.74 14.24
C ARG A 149 5.54 1.87 15.48
N LEU A 150 4.48 2.11 16.25
CA LEU A 150 4.16 1.36 17.46
C LEU A 150 3.36 0.08 17.18
N ASN A 151 2.75 -0.05 15.99
CA ASN A 151 1.98 -1.25 15.63
C ASN A 151 2.87 -2.48 15.45
N SER A 152 4.10 -2.29 14.96
CA SER A 152 5.05 -3.39 14.75
C SER A 152 5.83 -3.80 16.01
N GLY A 153 5.60 -3.14 17.15
CA GLY A 153 6.32 -3.36 18.42
C GLY A 153 5.39 -3.88 19.51
N GLU A 154 5.41 -3.23 20.68
CA GLU A 154 4.61 -3.58 21.87
C GLU A 154 3.10 -3.35 21.69
N GLY A 155 2.68 -2.83 20.54
CA GLY A 155 1.29 -2.53 20.21
C GLY A 155 0.96 -1.04 20.33
N CYS A 156 0.09 -0.56 19.45
CA CYS A 156 -0.32 0.83 19.43
C CYS A 156 -1.44 1.11 20.46
N VAL A 157 -1.12 1.88 21.51
CA VAL A 157 -2.08 2.26 22.57
C VAL A 157 -3.23 3.17 22.11
N ARG A 158 -3.15 3.73 20.89
CA ARG A 158 -4.17 4.65 20.37
C ARG A 158 -5.40 3.91 19.85
N GLY A 159 -5.33 2.60 19.60
CA GLY A 159 -6.44 1.80 19.08
C GLY A 159 -7.12 2.45 17.87
N GLY A 160 -8.44 2.60 17.93
CA GLY A 160 -9.25 3.26 16.90
C GLY A 160 -8.92 4.74 16.67
N PHE A 161 -8.25 5.43 17.59
CA PHE A 161 -7.85 6.84 17.41
C PHE A 161 -6.55 7.02 16.63
N CYS A 162 -5.88 5.94 16.22
CA CYS A 162 -4.66 6.02 15.44
C CYS A 162 -4.94 6.45 14.00
N ASN A 163 -4.31 7.53 13.55
CA ASN A 163 -4.43 8.04 12.17
C ASN A 163 -3.30 7.54 11.24
N PHE A 164 -2.55 6.52 11.67
CA PHE A 164 -1.48 5.88 10.90
C PHE A 164 -1.87 4.43 10.60
N ILE A 165 -1.34 3.88 9.52
CA ILE A 165 -1.67 2.53 9.06
C ILE A 165 -1.19 1.49 10.08
N HIS A 166 -2.11 0.68 10.58
CA HIS A 166 -1.80 -0.54 11.30
C HIS A 166 -1.71 -1.66 10.27
N ARG A 167 -0.51 -1.96 9.81
CA ARG A 167 -0.27 -3.01 8.80
C ARG A 167 -0.55 -4.39 9.41
N LYS A 168 -1.40 -5.17 8.74
CA LYS A 168 -1.53 -6.61 8.96
C LYS A 168 -0.55 -7.34 8.04
N ASN A 169 0.23 -8.26 8.59
CA ASN A 169 1.20 -9.03 7.81
C ASN A 169 0.70 -10.45 7.56
N PRO A 170 0.98 -11.01 6.37
CA PRO A 170 0.72 -12.42 6.12
C PRO A 170 1.67 -13.27 6.98
N SER A 171 1.44 -14.58 7.03
CA SER A 171 2.41 -15.49 7.61
C SER A 171 3.77 -15.39 6.89
N GLU A 172 4.85 -15.64 7.62
CA GLU A 172 6.22 -15.58 7.07
C GLU A 172 6.43 -16.60 5.94
N GLU A 173 5.69 -17.72 5.98
CA GLU A 173 5.70 -18.75 4.94
C GLU A 173 5.09 -18.20 3.65
N LEU A 174 3.88 -17.64 3.72
CA LEU A 174 3.23 -17.03 2.55
C LEU A 174 4.05 -15.87 1.98
N ASP A 175 4.58 -14.97 2.82
CA ASP A 175 5.41 -13.85 2.36
C ASP A 175 6.64 -14.36 1.58
N ARG A 176 7.31 -15.40 2.09
CA ARG A 176 8.44 -16.03 1.43
C ARG A 176 8.05 -16.62 0.07
N ASP A 177 6.94 -17.34 0.01
CA ASP A 177 6.47 -18.00 -1.21
C ASP A 177 6.07 -16.99 -2.29
N LEU A 178 5.39 -15.90 -1.92
CA LEU A 178 5.06 -14.81 -2.84
C LEU A 178 6.31 -14.11 -3.36
N GLN A 179 7.31 -13.86 -2.51
CA GLN A 179 8.59 -13.29 -2.94
C GLN A 179 9.35 -14.22 -3.91
N LEU A 180 9.41 -15.51 -3.63
CA LEU A 180 10.06 -16.50 -4.51
C LEU A 180 9.33 -16.62 -5.85
N SER A 181 8.00 -16.65 -5.83
CA SER A 181 7.15 -16.70 -7.02
C SER A 181 7.33 -15.44 -7.87
N THR A 182 7.35 -14.25 -7.26
CA THR A 182 7.60 -12.97 -7.94
C THR A 182 8.99 -12.94 -8.57
N LYS A 183 10.04 -13.41 -7.86
CA LYS A 183 11.40 -13.53 -8.42
C LYS A 183 11.45 -14.49 -9.61
N LYS A 184 10.74 -15.62 -9.55
CA LYS A 184 10.66 -16.56 -10.67
C LYS A 184 9.95 -15.92 -11.86
N TRP A 185 8.82 -15.25 -11.63
CA TRP A 185 8.09 -14.53 -12.66
C TRP A 185 8.95 -13.46 -13.35
N LEU A 186 9.67 -12.65 -12.58
CA LEU A 186 10.60 -11.64 -13.13
C LEU A 186 11.71 -12.27 -13.98
N LYS A 187 12.26 -13.42 -13.58
CA LYS A 187 13.26 -14.15 -14.37
C LYS A 187 12.68 -14.66 -15.70
N VAL A 188 11.46 -15.18 -15.69
CA VAL A 188 10.79 -15.72 -16.89
C VAL A 188 10.37 -14.60 -17.83
N ARG A 189 9.81 -13.51 -17.30
CA ARG A 189 9.46 -12.30 -18.07
C ARG A 189 10.69 -11.68 -18.75
N GLY A 190 11.87 -11.84 -18.13
CA GLY A 190 13.11 -11.28 -18.65
C GLY A 190 13.27 -9.81 -18.29
N ARG A 191 14.20 -9.13 -18.97
CA ARG A 191 14.54 -7.75 -18.66
C ARG A 191 13.39 -6.83 -19.06
N ASP A 192 13.01 -5.97 -18.14
CA ASP A 192 12.05 -4.90 -18.37
C ASP A 192 12.66 -3.82 -19.27
N GLU A 193 12.05 -3.54 -20.42
CA GLU A 193 12.57 -2.58 -21.41
C GLU A 193 12.69 -1.16 -20.83
N LYS A 194 11.77 -0.79 -19.93
CA LYS A 194 11.77 0.49 -19.23
C LYS A 194 12.83 0.55 -18.10
N SER A 195 13.50 -0.56 -17.78
CA SER A 195 14.55 -0.58 -16.75
C SER A 195 15.85 0.03 -17.26
N VAL A 196 16.34 1.03 -16.53
CA VAL A 196 17.62 1.69 -16.78
C VAL A 196 18.73 0.63 -16.86
N SER A 197 19.48 0.58 -17.97
CA SER A 197 20.67 -0.26 -18.02
C SER A 197 21.63 0.20 -16.94
N ARG A 198 22.16 -0.73 -16.13
CA ARG A 198 23.35 -0.43 -15.33
C ARG A 198 24.41 0.11 -16.27
N SER A 199 24.89 1.32 -16.01
CA SER A 199 26.08 1.83 -16.67
C SER A 199 27.21 0.81 -16.49
N PRO A 200 28.03 0.53 -17.52
CA PRO A 200 29.17 -0.36 -17.38
C PRO A 200 30.01 0.05 -16.17
N THR A 201 30.43 -0.93 -15.35
CA THR A 201 31.35 -0.68 -14.25
C THR A 201 32.59 0.02 -14.81
N PRO A 202 33.01 1.18 -14.28
CA PRO A 202 34.21 1.85 -14.75
C PRO A 202 35.42 0.91 -14.67
N GLU A 203 36.25 0.89 -15.71
CA GLU A 203 37.50 0.13 -15.66
C GLU A 203 38.36 0.61 -14.48
N PRO A 204 38.95 -0.32 -13.69
CA PRO A 204 39.77 0.06 -12.55
C PRO A 204 41.00 0.85 -13.03
N THR A 205 41.02 2.15 -12.70
CA THR A 205 42.05 3.11 -13.13
C THR A 205 43.41 2.92 -12.46
N ARG A 206 43.55 1.96 -11.53
CA ARG A 206 44.83 1.64 -10.89
C ARG A 206 45.14 0.16 -11.04
N ARG A 207 46.17 -0.15 -11.83
CA ARG A 207 46.91 -1.41 -11.67
C ARG A 207 47.42 -1.43 -10.23
N ARG A 208 46.97 -2.42 -9.44
CA ARG A 208 47.64 -2.76 -8.19
C ARG A 208 49.04 -3.22 -8.59
N PHE A 209 50.03 -2.35 -8.38
CA PHE A 209 51.44 -2.73 -8.31
C PHE A 209 51.72 -3.24 -6.90
#